data_AF-A0A8J2LBF5-F1
#
_entry.id   AF-A0A8J2LBF5-F1
#
_cell.length_a   1.000
_cell.length_b   1.000
_cell.length_c   1.000
_cell.angle_alpha   90.00
_cell.angle_beta   90.00
_cell.angle_gamma   90.00
#
_symmetry.space_group_name_H-M   'P 1'
#
loop_
_entity.id
_entity.type
_entity.pdbx_description
1 polymer ?
#
loop_
_entity_poly.entity_id
_entity_poly.type
_entity_poly.pdbx_seq_one_letter_code
_entity_poly.pdbx_strand_id
1 'polypeptide(L)' 'GENPARTLQQWSKIYGPILHVYLGSHGAIIIHDNQLIRKAFSMNSFAGRPHIKLFDNISGNRRDFAFADGSKAMELRRV' A
#
# COMPACT_ATOMS: atom_id res chain seq x y z
N GLY A 1 -2.88 -3.04 18.03
CA GLY A 1 -4.20 -3.68 17.90
C GLY A 1 -4.00 -5.05 17.30
N GLU A 2 -4.65 -6.08 17.83
CA GLU A 2 -4.47 -7.46 17.39
C GLU A 2 -4.86 -7.68 15.92
N ASN A 3 -5.72 -6.81 15.35
CA ASN A 3 -6.10 -6.85 13.95
C ASN A 3 -6.19 -5.43 13.35
N PRO A 4 -5.15 -4.97 12.64
CA PRO A 4 -5.11 -3.61 12.08
C PRO A 4 -6.19 -3.37 11.02
N ALA A 5 -6.55 -4.39 10.23
CA ALA A 5 -7.59 -4.25 9.21
C ALA A 5 -8.96 -3.95 9.84
N ARG A 6 -9.30 -4.63 10.94
CA ARG A 6 -10.55 -4.39 11.67
C ARG A 6 -10.58 -3.01 12.31
N THR A 7 -9.48 -2.57 12.91
CA THR A 7 -9.38 -1.24 13.53
C THR A 7 -9.53 -0.12 12.50
N LEU A 8 -8.84 -0.22 11.36
CA LEU A 8 -8.95 0.78 10.29
C LEU A 8 -10.36 0.85 9.69
N GLN A 9 -11.03 -0.30 9.54
CA GLN A 9 -12.43 -0.36 9.11
C GLN A 9 -13.38 0.29 10.12
N GLN A 10 -13.11 0.18 11.43
CA GLN A 10 -13.91 0.88 12.43
C GLN A 10 -13.69 2.40 12.35
N TRP A 11 -12.45 2.84 12.16
CA TRP A 11 -12.13 4.25 11.99
C TRP A 11 -12.76 4.85 10.73
N SER A 12 -12.86 4.07 9.65
CA SER A 12 -13.49 4.56 8.42
C SER A 12 -14.98 4.85 8.59
N LYS A 13 -15.64 4.17 9.54
CA LYS A 13 -17.04 4.44 9.89
C LYS A 13 -17.21 5.72 10.71
N ILE A 14 -16.17 6.13 11.44
CA ILE A 14 -16.21 7.29 12.35
C ILE A 14 -15.75 8.56 11.63
N TYR A 15 -14.63 8.49 10.93
CA TYR A 15 -13.96 9.65 10.32
C TYR A 15 -14.19 9.76 8.81
N GLY A 16 -14.78 8.74 8.20
CA GLY A 16 -15.08 8.71 6.77
C GLY A 16 -14.18 7.75 5.97
N PRO A 17 -14.47 7.59 4.67
CA PRO A 17 -13.86 6.55 3.83
C PRO A 17 -12.41 6.82 3.44
N ILE A 18 -11.87 8.01 3.71
CA ILE A 18 -10.46 8.37 3.46
C ILE A 18 -9.86 8.84 4.77
N LEU A 19 -8.83 8.16 5.23
CA LEU A 19 -8.17 8.44 6.50
C LEU A 19 -6.71 8.79 6.25
N HIS A 20 -6.21 9.83 6.93
CA HIS A 20 -4.78 10.06 7.05
C HIS A 20 -4.31 9.58 8.41
N VAL A 21 -3.43 8.58 8.43
CA VAL A 21 -2.92 7.94 9.65
C VAL A 21 -1.41 7.90 9.63
N TYR A 22 -0.78 8.03 10.79
CA TYR A 22 0.66 7.85 10.92
C TYR A 22 0.97 6.42 11.37
N LEU A 23 1.72 5.69 10.54
CA LEU A 23 2.28 4.38 10.85
C LEU A 23 3.73 4.57 11.29
N GLY A 24 3.92 4.82 12.60
CA GLY A 24 5.20 5.26 13.14
C GLY A 24 5.55 6.67 12.63
N SER A 25 6.69 6.82 11.97
CA SER A 25 7.14 8.09 11.37
C SER A 25 6.60 8.35 9.95
N HIS A 26 5.84 7.41 9.36
CA HIS A 26 5.36 7.51 7.98
C HIS A 26 3.87 7.84 7.94
N GLY A 27 3.50 8.91 7.23
CA GLY A 27 2.11 9.21 6.92
C GLY A 27 1.58 8.26 5.85
N ALA A 28 0.37 7.73 6.07
CA ALA A 28 -0.32 6.83 5.16
C ALA A 28 -1.76 7.29 4.94
N ILE A 29 -2.21 7.18 3.69
CA ILE A 29 -3.62 7.40 3.34
C ILE A 29 -4.28 6.03 3.22
N ILE A 30 -5.32 5.80 4.03
CA ILE A 30 -6.13 4.58 3.98
C ILE A 30 -7.42 4.91 3.24
N ILE A 31 -7.72 4.10 2.22
CA ILE A 31 -8.91 4.26 1.38
C ILE A 31 -9.85 3.08 1.62
N HIS A 32 -11.08 3.38 2.02
CA HIS A 32 -12.17 2.42 2.24
C HIS A 32 -13.34 2.60 1.25
N ASP A 33 -13.20 3.46 0.25
CA ASP A 33 -14.18 3.61 -0.84
C ASP A 33 -13.84 2.70 -2.04
N ASN A 34 -14.79 1.85 -2.44
CA ASN A 34 -14.57 0.86 -3.50
C ASN A 34 -14.32 1.50 -4.89
N GLN A 35 -14.96 2.63 -5.20
CA GLN A 35 -14.77 3.28 -6.50
C GLN A 35 -13.39 3.92 -6.57
N LEU A 36 -12.97 4.58 -5.50
CA LEU A 36 -11.66 5.21 -5.39
C LEU A 36 -10.54 4.17 -5.37
N ILE A 37 -10.74 3.04 -4.69
CA ILE A 37 -9.83 1.88 -4.73
C ILE A 37 -9.63 1.44 -6.18
N ARG A 38 -10.73 1.16 -6.92
CA ARG A 38 -10.64 0.72 -8.32
C ARG A 38 -9.89 1.73 -9.19
N LYS A 39 -10.17 3.01 -9.01
CA LYS A 39 -9.50 4.09 -9.76
C LYS A 39 -8.01 4.17 -9.42
N ALA A 40 -7.65 4.12 -8.14
CA ALA A 40 -6.26 4.15 -7.70
C ALA A 40 -5.47 2.97 -8.25
N PHE A 41 -6.02 1.75 -8.18
CA PHE A 41 -5.37 0.55 -8.72
C PHE A 41 -5.24 0.54 -10.25
N SER A 42 -6.05 1.30 -10.98
CA SER A 42 -5.93 1.46 -12.43
C SER A 42 -4.85 2.46 -12.88
N MET A 43 -4.31 3.25 -11.96
CA MET A 43 -3.39 4.34 -12.26
C MET A 43 -1.94 3.96 -11.95
N ASN A 44 -1.06 4.08 -12.95
CA ASN A 44 0.38 3.79 -12.78
C ASN A 44 1.06 4.69 -11.74
N SER A 45 0.53 5.88 -11.46
CA SER A 45 1.04 6.77 -10.41
C SER A 45 0.94 6.17 -9.00
N PHE A 46 0.03 5.22 -8.77
CA PHE A 46 -0.12 4.50 -7.50
C PHE A 46 0.49 3.09 -7.54
N ALA A 47 1.18 2.71 -8.62
CA ALA A 47 1.78 1.40 -8.76
C ALA A 47 3.11 1.24 -7.98
N GLY A 48 3.61 2.30 -7.35
CA GLY A 48 4.81 2.27 -6.52
C GLY A 48 4.69 1.34 -5.30
N ARG A 49 5.83 1.02 -4.69
CA ARG A 49 5.91 0.24 -3.45
C ARG A 49 6.69 1.03 -2.40
N PRO A 50 6.15 1.24 -1.19
CA PRO A 50 6.86 1.95 -0.14
C PRO A 50 8.11 1.16 0.26
N HIS A 51 9.22 1.87 0.49
CA HIS A 51 10.44 1.24 0.98
C HIS A 51 10.35 1.03 2.49
N ILE A 52 10.00 -0.18 2.88
CA ILE A 52 9.92 -0.59 4.27
C ILE A 52 11.13 -1.48 4.55
N LYS A 53 12.12 -0.95 5.27
CA LYS A 53 13.40 -1.63 5.56
C LYS A 53 13.24 -3.03 6.17
N LEU A 54 12.15 -3.26 6.92
CA LEU A 54 11.83 -4.58 7.49
C LEU A 54 11.73 -5.68 6.42
N PHE A 55 11.34 -5.34 5.19
CA PHE A 55 11.19 -6.29 4.10
C PHE A 55 12.43 -6.43 3.22
N ASP A 56 13.51 -5.68 3.45
CA ASP A 56 14.69 -5.69 2.58
C ASP A 56 15.34 -7.09 2.50
N ASN A 57 15.42 -7.81 3.63
CA ASN A 57 16.01 -9.16 3.65
C ASN A 57 15.16 -10.19 2.90
N ILE A 58 13.82 -10.07 2.96
CA ILE A 58 12.89 -11.02 2.34
C ILE A 58 12.72 -10.70 0.84
N SER A 59 12.80 -9.41 0.48
CA SER A 59 12.67 -8.90 -0.88
C SER A 59 13.96 -8.99 -1.72
N GLY A 60 15.05 -9.51 -1.15
CA GLY A 60 16.37 -9.46 -1.79
C GLY A 60 16.79 -8.03 -2.12
N ASN A 61 16.56 -7.09 -1.20
CA ASN A 61 16.74 -5.65 -1.37
C ASN A 61 15.92 -5.12 -2.57
N ARG A 62 14.60 -5.39 -2.55
CA ARG A 62 13.62 -4.95 -3.58
C ARG A 62 13.89 -5.47 -4.99
N ARG A 63 14.43 -6.69 -5.09
CA ARG A 63 14.65 -7.40 -6.36
C ARG A 63 13.59 -8.46 -6.63
N ASP A 64 12.77 -8.76 -5.64
CA ASP A 64 11.63 -9.66 -5.76
C ASP A 64 10.47 -9.02 -6.55
N PHE A 65 9.52 -9.85 -6.95
CA PHE A 65 8.35 -9.43 -7.72
C PHE A 65 7.35 -8.57 -6.95
N ALA A 66 7.20 -8.76 -5.63
CA ALA A 66 6.15 -8.14 -4.83
C ALA A 66 6.53 -6.74 -4.34
N PHE A 67 7.79 -6.52 -3.96
CA PHE A 67 8.33 -5.26 -3.43
C PHE A 67 9.26 -4.49 -4.38
N ALA A 68 9.48 -5.00 -5.60
CA ALA A 68 10.14 -4.24 -6.67
C ALA A 68 9.41 -2.92 -6.96
N ASP A 69 10.18 -1.94 -7.43
CA ASP A 69 9.64 -0.67 -7.88
C ASP A 69 8.70 -0.84 -9.10
N GLY A 70 7.76 0.08 -9.29
CA GLY A 70 6.65 -0.08 -10.25
C GLY A 70 7.11 -0.32 -11.69
N SER A 71 8.18 0.33 -12.12
CA SER A 71 8.83 0.14 -13.43
C SER A 71 9.37 -1.29 -13.60
N LYS A 72 10.13 -1.75 -12.60
CA LYS A 72 10.74 -3.09 -12.57
C LYS A 72 9.71 -4.21 -12.35
N ALA A 73 8.69 -3.96 -11.54
CA ALA A 73 7.58 -4.88 -11.32
C ALA A 73 6.73 -5.05 -12.59
N MET A 74 6.60 -4.01 -13.43
CA MET A 74 5.95 -4.14 -14.75
C MET A 74 6.79 -4.96 -15.73
N GLU A 75 8.11 -4.80 -15.72
CA GLU A 75 9.03 -5.62 -16.52
C GLU A 75 8.94 -7.10 -16.13
N LEU A 76 9.00 -7.40 -14.82
CA LEU A 76 8.86 -8.76 -14.30
C LEU A 76 7.47 -9.39 -14.51
N ARG A 77 6.44 -8.61 -14.85
CA ARG A 77 5.07 -9.10 -15.14
C ARG A 77 4.85 -9.46 -16.62
N ARG A 78 5.77 -9.08 -17.51
CA ARG A 78 5.64 -9.29 -18.96
C ARG A 78 6.24 -10.62 -19.45
N VAL A 79 6.98 -11.31 -18.59
CA VAL A 79 7.61 -12.62 -18.85
C VAL A 79 6.66 -13.79 -18.58
#